data_AF-A0A915DDG2-F1
#
_entry.id   AF-A0A915DDG2-F1
#
_cell.length_a   1.000
_cell.length_b   1.000
_cell.length_c   1.000
_cell.angle_alpha   90.00
_cell.angle_beta   90.00
_cell.angle_gamma   90.00
#
_symmetry.space_group_name_H-M   'P 1'
#
loop_
_entity.id
_entity.type
_entity.pdbx_description
1 polymer ?
#
loop_
_entity_poly.entity_id
_entity_poly.type
_entity_poly.pdbx_seq_one_letter_code
_entity_poly.pdbx_strand_id
1 'polypeptide(L)'
;MSNPIQCGNSNNSDYDWSPSVPIEGTWECGADEFSKYMSELTIERDCPSQKNLFNKCCISHDHCYDAQLGQKYCDDIFCDCILVAAGNNEICAKEDVPSFCGLVREFGAEPYFRSRPNSSNKTV
;
A
#
# COMPACT_ATOMS: atom_id res chain seq x y z
N MET A 1 -26.32 -7.67 -0.29
CA MET A 1 -26.16 -6.36 -0.96
C MET A 1 -25.17 -5.59 -0.12
N SER A 2 -23.88 -5.62 -0.50
CA SER A 2 -22.80 -5.04 0.32
C SER A 2 -22.52 -3.62 -0.16
N ASN A 3 -22.58 -2.65 0.76
CA ASN A 3 -22.40 -1.23 0.49
C ASN A 3 -20.94 -0.89 0.13
N PRO A 4 -20.70 0.02 -0.83
CA PRO A 4 -19.36 0.53 -1.11
C PRO A 4 -18.88 1.45 0.03
N ILE A 5 -17.64 1.28 0.46
CA ILE A 5 -16.95 2.21 1.35
C ILE A 5 -16.64 3.48 0.53
N GLN A 6 -17.32 4.57 0.84
CA GLN A 6 -17.00 5.88 0.28
C GLN A 6 -15.85 6.49 1.07
N CYS A 7 -14.78 6.91 0.38
CA CYS A 7 -13.74 7.74 0.95
C CYS A 7 -14.34 9.12 1.29
N GLY A 8 -14.55 9.39 2.58
CA GLY A 8 -15.16 10.61 3.08
C GLY A 8 -14.24 11.83 2.96
N ASN A 9 -14.85 12.97 2.60
CA ASN A 9 -14.27 14.30 2.71
C ASN A 9 -14.16 14.71 4.19
N SER A 10 -13.01 15.23 4.62
CA SER A 10 -12.83 15.74 5.99
C SER A 10 -12.25 17.16 6.01
N ASN A 11 -13.14 18.14 5.99
CA ASN A 11 -12.91 19.46 6.60
C ASN A 11 -13.61 19.47 7.97
N ASN A 12 -12.97 18.95 9.02
CA ASN A 12 -13.23 19.39 10.41
C ASN A 12 -12.18 18.79 11.35
N SER A 13 -11.36 19.65 11.95
CA SER A 13 -10.56 19.37 13.14
C SER A 13 -11.50 19.30 14.34
N ASP A 14 -11.34 18.32 15.24
CA ASP A 14 -11.64 18.42 16.70
C ASP A 14 -11.87 17.05 17.38
N TYR A 15 -11.00 16.06 17.15
CA TYR A 15 -10.84 14.95 18.12
C TYR A 15 -9.37 14.53 18.21
N ASP A 16 -8.74 14.94 19.31
CA ASP A 16 -7.38 14.64 19.75
C ASP A 16 -7.37 13.32 20.55
N TRP A 17 -6.75 12.28 19.99
CA TRP A 17 -6.27 11.09 20.70
C TRP A 17 -4.80 10.90 20.32
N SER A 18 -3.90 11.32 21.20
CA SER A 18 -2.46 11.19 21.02
C SER A 18 -1.88 10.09 21.90
N PRO A 19 -1.16 9.14 21.30
CA PRO A 19 0.19 8.83 21.74
C PRO A 19 1.14 9.28 20.63
N SER A 20 1.94 10.32 20.91
CA SER A 20 3.11 10.77 20.14
C SER A 20 2.90 10.91 18.62
N VAL A 21 2.75 12.15 18.17
CA VAL A 21 2.81 12.57 16.76
C VAL A 21 3.84 11.74 15.97
N PRO A 22 3.43 10.86 15.04
CA PRO A 22 4.37 10.12 14.20
C PRO A 22 5.07 11.10 13.27
N ILE A 23 6.36 10.88 13.03
CA ILE A 23 7.07 11.38 11.84
C ILE A 23 6.17 11.06 10.63
N GLU A 24 6.14 11.92 9.61
CA GLU A 24 5.51 11.56 8.32
C GLU A 24 5.73 10.07 8.02
N GLY A 25 4.60 9.34 7.97
CA GLY A 25 4.56 7.92 8.33
C GLY A 25 5.54 7.07 7.54
N THR A 26 6.18 6.13 8.22
CA THR A 26 7.11 5.14 7.65
C THR A 26 6.57 4.62 6.31
N TRP A 27 7.44 4.60 5.30
CA TRP A 27 7.10 4.01 4.00
C TRP A 27 7.02 2.49 4.14
N GLU A 28 5.85 1.92 3.82
CA GLU A 28 5.54 0.51 3.99
C GLU A 28 5.41 -0.25 2.66
N CYS A 29 5.38 0.44 1.52
CA CYS A 29 5.31 -0.26 0.23
C CYS A 29 6.60 -1.05 -0.04
N GLY A 30 6.57 -2.36 0.13
CA GLY A 30 7.71 -3.23 -0.19
C GLY A 30 7.75 -4.46 0.70
N ALA A 31 8.36 -5.54 0.21
CA ALA A 31 8.45 -6.80 0.96
C ALA A 31 9.65 -6.85 1.93
N ASP A 32 10.64 -5.98 1.72
CA ASP A 32 11.88 -5.85 2.49
C ASP A 32 12.42 -4.42 2.41
N GLU A 33 13.49 -4.12 3.16
CA GLU A 33 14.08 -2.77 3.23
C GLU A 33 14.54 -2.23 1.86
N PHE A 34 15.07 -3.11 0.99
CA PHE A 34 15.54 -2.69 -0.32
C PHE A 34 14.38 -2.31 -1.25
N SER A 35 13.35 -3.15 -1.31
CA SER A 35 12.15 -2.89 -2.11
C SER A 35 11.34 -1.71 -1.57
N LYS A 36 11.33 -1.49 -0.24
CA LYS A 36 10.79 -0.28 0.38
C LYS A 36 11.52 0.97 -0.09
N TYR A 37 12.84 1.00 0.04
CA TYR A 37 13.65 2.12 -0.42
C TYR A 37 13.45 2.43 -1.92
N MET A 38 13.50 1.41 -2.77
CA MET A 38 13.38 1.60 -4.21
C MET A 38 12.00 2.12 -4.63
N SER A 39 10.94 1.57 -4.04
CA SER A 39 9.58 2.02 -4.36
C SER A 39 9.28 3.42 -3.82
N GLU A 40 9.85 3.79 -2.66
CA GLU A 40 9.73 5.14 -2.11
C GLU A 40 10.36 6.16 -3.06
N LEU A 41 11.59 5.88 -3.52
CA LEU A 41 12.30 6.74 -4.47
C LEU A 41 11.53 6.90 -5.78
N THR A 42 10.93 5.83 -6.30
CA THR A 42 10.12 5.90 -7.53
C THR A 42 8.95 6.86 -7.37
N ILE A 43 8.13 6.68 -6.32
CA ILE A 43 6.95 7.53 -6.10
C ILE A 43 7.33 8.96 -5.73
N GLU A 44 8.40 9.16 -4.96
CA GLU A 44 8.90 10.50 -4.62
C GLU A 44 9.43 11.25 -5.85
N ARG A 45 10.01 10.54 -6.83
CA ARG A 45 10.45 11.11 -8.11
C ARG A 45 9.27 11.46 -9.01
N ASP A 46 8.33 10.54 -9.19
CA ASP A 46 7.34 10.61 -10.28
C ASP A 46 6.04 11.29 -9.86
N CYS A 47 5.60 11.08 -8.61
CA CYS A 47 4.41 11.71 -8.05
C CYS A 47 4.52 11.96 -6.54
N PRO A 48 5.41 12.87 -6.09
CA PRO A 48 5.64 13.12 -4.67
C PRO A 48 4.37 13.55 -3.91
N SER A 49 3.44 14.25 -4.57
CA SER A 49 2.16 14.63 -3.96
C SER A 49 1.20 13.45 -3.70
N GLN A 50 1.44 12.29 -4.32
CA GLN A 50 0.64 11.07 -4.14
C GLN A 50 1.28 10.07 -3.18
N LYS A 51 2.49 10.34 -2.67
CA LYS A 51 3.26 9.44 -1.79
C LYS A 51 2.41 8.89 -0.64
N ASN A 52 1.72 9.77 0.09
CA ASN A 52 0.87 9.36 1.22
C ASN A 52 -0.32 8.49 0.81
N LEU A 53 -0.87 8.67 -0.40
CA LEU A 53 -1.98 7.86 -0.89
C LEU A 53 -1.51 6.47 -1.35
N PHE A 54 -0.37 6.40 -2.05
CA PHE A 54 0.26 5.12 -2.40
C PHE A 54 0.61 4.30 -1.14
N ASN A 55 1.21 4.94 -0.14
CA ASN A 55 1.59 4.24 1.10
C ASN A 55 0.37 3.64 1.82
N LYS A 56 -0.78 4.36 1.83
CA LYS A 56 -2.04 3.84 2.38
C LYS A 56 -2.53 2.58 1.64
N CYS A 57 -2.37 2.53 0.31
CA CYS A 57 -2.73 1.34 -0.47
C CYS A 57 -1.85 0.14 -0.09
N CYS A 58 -0.56 0.35 0.14
CA CYS A 58 0.36 -0.70 0.55
C CYS A 58 0.05 -1.23 1.95
N ILE A 59 -0.19 -0.34 2.93
CA ILE A 59 -0.62 -0.74 4.27
C ILE A 59 -1.90 -1.57 4.21
N SER A 60 -2.86 -1.19 3.37
CA SER A 60 -4.10 -1.97 3.18
C SER A 60 -3.85 -3.33 2.51
N HIS A 61 -2.87 -3.42 1.61
CA HIS A 61 -2.48 -4.67 0.94
C HIS A 61 -1.80 -5.63 1.92
N ASP A 62 -0.89 -5.13 2.74
CA ASP A 62 -0.24 -5.89 3.81
C ASP A 62 -1.27 -6.45 4.81
N HIS A 63 -2.26 -5.63 5.21
CA HIS A 63 -3.36 -6.12 6.05
C HIS A 63 -4.22 -7.19 5.36
N CYS A 64 -4.43 -7.08 4.05
CA CYS A 64 -5.13 -8.12 3.27
C CYS A 64 -4.33 -9.42 3.23
N TYR A 65 -3.01 -9.31 3.11
CA TYR A 65 -2.06 -10.41 3.18
C TYR A 65 -2.07 -11.06 4.57
N ASP A 66 -1.95 -10.28 5.65
CA ASP A 66 -2.02 -10.78 7.03
C ASP A 66 -3.33 -11.52 7.31
N ALA A 67 -4.44 -11.01 6.78
CA ALA A 67 -5.77 -11.63 6.87
C ALA A 67 -5.94 -12.86 5.95
N GLN A 68 -4.94 -13.17 5.11
CA GLN A 68 -4.92 -14.33 4.21
C GLN A 68 -6.17 -14.43 3.32
N LEU A 69 -6.61 -13.30 2.75
CA LEU A 69 -7.82 -13.24 1.90
C LEU A 69 -7.61 -13.75 0.47
N GLY A 70 -6.41 -14.26 0.15
CA GLY A 70 -6.00 -14.74 -1.16
C GLY A 70 -5.16 -13.71 -1.92
N GLN A 71 -3.96 -14.11 -2.35
CA GLN A 71 -2.99 -13.23 -3.03
C GLN A 71 -3.63 -12.46 -4.19
N LYS A 72 -4.25 -13.17 -5.16
CA LYS A 72 -4.89 -12.53 -6.31
C LYS A 72 -5.95 -11.50 -5.90
N TYR A 73 -6.76 -11.80 -4.89
CA TYR A 73 -7.79 -10.88 -4.42
C TYR A 73 -7.19 -9.61 -3.81
N CYS A 74 -6.16 -9.78 -2.97
CA CYS A 74 -5.44 -8.65 -2.39
C CYS A 74 -4.72 -7.82 -3.45
N ASP A 75 -4.06 -8.47 -4.42
CA ASP A 75 -3.35 -7.80 -5.51
C ASP A 75 -4.30 -6.98 -6.40
N ASP A 76 -5.48 -7.52 -6.73
CA ASP A 76 -6.46 -6.80 -7.54
C ASP A 76 -6.97 -5.53 -6.81
N ILE A 77 -7.26 -5.63 -5.50
CA ILE A 77 -7.64 -4.47 -4.67
C ILE A 77 -6.51 -3.45 -4.57
N PHE A 78 -5.27 -3.93 -4.41
CA PHE A 78 -4.10 -3.06 -4.38
C PHE A 78 -3.95 -2.31 -5.71
N CYS A 79 -4.03 -2.99 -6.85
CA CYS A 79 -3.91 -2.39 -8.18
C CYS A 79 -4.99 -1.32 -8.41
N ASP A 80 -6.24 -1.57 -7.99
CA ASP A 80 -7.32 -0.59 -8.09
C ASP A 80 -7.05 0.62 -7.16
N CYS A 81 -6.54 0.38 -5.96
CA CYS A 81 -6.22 1.44 -4.98
C CYS A 81 -5.13 2.37 -5.52
N ILE A 82 -4.01 1.83 -6.02
CA ILE A 82 -2.91 2.67 -6.51
C ILE A 82 -3.26 3.41 -7.80
N LEU A 83 -4.17 2.86 -8.63
CA LEU A 83 -4.71 3.57 -9.78
C LEU A 83 -5.51 4.81 -9.36
N VAL A 84 -6.34 4.70 -8.32
CA VAL A 84 -7.05 5.85 -7.74
C VAL A 84 -6.07 6.82 -7.09
N ALA A 85 -5.05 6.32 -6.39
CA ALA A 85 -4.02 7.14 -5.75
C ALA A 85 -3.18 7.93 -6.75
N ALA A 86 -2.90 7.39 -7.94
CA ALA A 86 -2.19 8.10 -9.00
C ALA A 86 -2.97 9.34 -9.50
N GLY A 87 -4.29 9.32 -9.41
CA GLY A 87 -5.16 10.43 -9.84
C GLY A 87 -4.89 10.82 -11.29
N ASN A 88 -4.58 12.11 -11.51
CA ASN A 88 -4.28 12.64 -12.84
C ASN A 88 -2.77 12.67 -13.16
N ASN A 89 -1.89 12.12 -12.31
CA ASN A 89 -0.47 12.06 -12.63
C ASN A 89 -0.23 10.97 -13.68
N GLU A 90 0.13 11.38 -14.90
CA GLU A 90 0.25 10.46 -16.03
C GLU A 90 1.38 9.43 -15.86
N ILE A 91 2.52 9.81 -15.30
CA ILE A 91 3.66 8.89 -15.10
C ILE A 91 3.24 7.82 -14.11
N CYS A 92 2.72 8.22 -12.94
CA CYS A 92 2.28 7.26 -11.94
C CYS A 92 1.13 6.38 -12.45
N ALA A 93 0.16 6.94 -13.19
CA ALA A 93 -0.96 6.16 -13.70
C ALA A 93 -0.57 5.19 -14.83
N LYS A 94 0.36 5.56 -15.71
CA LYS A 94 0.69 4.78 -16.93
C LYS A 94 1.94 3.92 -16.79
N GLU A 95 2.85 4.26 -15.87
CA GLU A 95 4.13 3.56 -15.70
C GLU A 95 4.23 2.89 -14.32
N ASP A 96 4.06 3.64 -13.24
CA ASP A 96 4.25 3.09 -11.89
C ASP A 96 3.13 2.13 -11.51
N VAL A 97 1.86 2.47 -11.73
CA VAL A 97 0.73 1.60 -11.40
C VAL A 97 0.85 0.23 -12.08
N PRO A 98 1.08 0.12 -13.41
CA PRO A 98 1.32 -1.17 -14.05
C PRO A 98 2.54 -1.91 -13.49
N SER A 99 3.62 -1.19 -13.17
CA SER A 99 4.86 -1.78 -12.63
C SER A 99 4.63 -2.37 -11.24
N PHE A 100 4.07 -1.61 -10.31
CA PHE A 100 3.77 -2.06 -8.95
C PHE A 100 2.76 -3.21 -8.96
N CYS A 101 1.70 -3.10 -9.76
CA CYS A 101 0.70 -4.16 -9.93
C CYS A 101 1.33 -5.46 -10.49
N GLY A 102 2.25 -5.34 -11.45
CA GLY A 102 3.01 -6.48 -11.98
C GLY A 102 3.91 -7.13 -10.93
N LEU A 103 4.64 -6.33 -10.15
CA LEU A 103 5.57 -6.82 -9.14
C LEU A 103 4.87 -7.63 -8.04
N VAL A 104 3.73 -7.15 -7.51
CA VAL A 104 3.00 -7.91 -6.47
C VAL A 104 2.40 -9.20 -7.01
N ARG A 105 2.00 -9.24 -8.29
CA ARG A 105 1.47 -10.45 -8.91
C ARG A 105 2.56 -11.49 -9.17
N GLU A 106 3.71 -11.05 -9.66
CA GLU A 106 4.83 -11.93 -10.00
C GLU A 106 5.57 -12.43 -8.74
N PHE A 107 5.83 -11.54 -7.78
CA PHE A 107 6.69 -11.82 -6.63
C PHE A 107 5.95 -11.88 -5.29
N GLY A 108 4.64 -11.59 -5.25
CA GLY A 108 3.88 -11.49 -4.00
C GLY A 108 3.51 -12.81 -3.34
N ALA A 109 3.74 -13.96 -3.99
CA ALA A 109 3.40 -15.26 -3.42
C ALA A 109 4.15 -15.52 -2.11
N GLU A 110 5.46 -15.25 -2.07
CA GLU A 110 6.27 -15.50 -0.88
C GLU A 110 5.94 -14.52 0.27
N PRO A 111 5.83 -13.20 0.05
CA PRO A 111 5.34 -12.27 1.07
C PRO A 111 3.94 -12.63 1.59
N TYR A 112 3.02 -13.05 0.70
CA TYR A 112 1.70 -13.53 1.09
C TYR A 112 1.75 -14.77 1.98
N PHE A 113 2.68 -15.71 1.73
CA PHE A 113 2.83 -16.86 2.60
C PHE A 113 3.48 -16.49 3.95
N ARG A 114 4.43 -15.55 3.96
CA ARG A 114 5.11 -15.10 5.18
C ARG A 114 4.19 -14.33 6.12
N SER A 115 3.22 -13.57 5.62
CA SER A 115 2.27 -12.78 6.43
C SER A 115 1.30 -13.61 7.27
N ARG A 116 1.30 -14.94 7.15
CA ARG A 116 0.44 -15.83 7.94
C ARG A 116 0.62 -15.63 9.44
N PRO A 117 -0.46 -15.50 10.25
CA PRO A 117 -0.37 -15.29 11.70
C PRO A 117 0.39 -16.37 12.50
N ASN A 118 0.68 -17.53 11.90
CA ASN A 118 1.38 -18.67 12.51
C ASN A 118 2.59 -19.17 11.70
N SER A 119 3.16 -18.36 10.80
CA SER A 119 4.49 -18.63 10.21
C SER A 119 5.56 -18.37 11.28
N SER A 120 5.64 -19.25 12.28
CA SER A 120 6.58 -19.16 13.40
C SER A 120 8.04 -19.31 12.93
N ASN A 121 8.61 -18.22 12.44
CA ASN A 121 9.99 -17.76 12.63
C ASN A 121 10.14 -16.42 11.92
N LYS A 122 9.67 -15.33 12.54
CA LYS A 122 10.21 -13.99 12.28
C LYS A 122 11.62 -13.95 12.88
N THR A 123 12.58 -14.53 12.19
CA THR A 123 14.00 -14.35 12.54
C THR A 123 14.47 -13.09 11.82
N VAL A 124 14.78 -12.08 12.65
CA VAL A 124 15.55 -10.87 12.32
C VAL A 124 16.91 -11.25 11.73
#